data_AF-A0A7W1QKN3-F1
#
_entry.id   AF-A0A7W1QKN3-F1
#
_cell.length_a   1.000
_cell.length_b   1.000
_cell.length_c   1.000
_cell.angle_alpha   90.00
_cell.angle_beta   90.00
_cell.angle_gamma   90.00
#
_symmetry.space_group_name_H-M   'P 1'
#
loop_
_entity.id
_entity.type
_entity.pdbx_description
1 polymer ?
#
loop_
_entity_poly.entity_id
_entity_poly.type
_entity_poly.pdbx_seq_one_letter_code
_entity_poly.pdbx_strand_id
1 'polypeptide(L)'
;MLRAPGMGGSRIPPALRAQVWDSAVATILDSTRTERVSALRYLSIYGTLPEPDAPSRDVAVGRNRGALGLSKKYADLALDGQVRLELRTDRLRNERCSPALLLDQTSGCRGGFKPPRLDNQVNLRSGGTIGQRVHINVDYDTERDFSANNNIQVYYEGLEDEIIRRIEVGTVTFQPPQSRFITAAIPANNFGVNARFDVGSFQFQALAATQKGSQIAERAYTVGQTTSQPQDRQLRDLDFETGRFFWVVDPTTALPGYPGIDILNLSAGAVAPGDRPQQVRVYRYRPPQNQTGADPNLGGITALGRTIDPGQSFGPVRWQLLIQGTDYYLDPSGLWFALATKLDQNDYLAVSYTTAAGTVVGSFPSEDQGQGSSDSLRLIVEPKRGPEAVTFRHEMRQIYRAAGADLDPPSLQVNLSVNRSERPQGGGTSYLGLLGLAVPTDQNVFDRDNRLFPRSRDPDAAQVLRESYIVFPTLTPFADTRLSLAERSDSLYRTPLFLLLVQGPPTKFQVRLRYNSTGAGDRSTLSLGALQIREGSEQLLLGGRRLERGVDYTIS
;
A
#
# COMPACT_ATOMS: atom_id res chain seq x y z
N MET A 1 -38.29 -30.43 10.39
CA MET A 1 -38.81 -29.89 11.65
C MET A 1 -37.93 -30.38 12.79
N LEU A 2 -37.21 -29.47 13.43
CA LEU A 2 -36.33 -29.72 14.58
C LEU A 2 -37.17 -29.85 15.87
N ARG A 3 -36.78 -30.79 16.75
CA ARG A 3 -37.01 -30.66 18.20
C ARG A 3 -35.71 -31.07 18.92
N ALA A 4 -35.25 -30.19 19.81
CA ALA A 4 -34.01 -30.31 20.55
C ALA A 4 -34.14 -31.29 21.74
N PRO A 5 -33.11 -32.10 22.07
CA PRO A 5 -33.06 -32.86 23.30
C PRO A 5 -32.18 -32.14 24.33
N GLY A 6 -32.83 -31.52 25.31
CA GLY A 6 -32.19 -30.99 26.51
C GLY A 6 -33.23 -30.89 27.62
N MET A 7 -32.86 -31.40 28.80
CA MET A 7 -33.62 -31.46 30.07
C MET A 7 -34.28 -32.81 30.41
N GLY A 8 -33.44 -33.76 30.81
CA GLY A 8 -33.80 -34.83 31.74
C GLY A 8 -33.01 -34.67 33.04
N GLY A 9 -33.43 -33.74 33.90
CA GLY A 9 -32.94 -33.62 35.28
C GLY A 9 -34.14 -33.38 36.19
N SER A 10 -34.23 -34.09 37.31
CA SER A 10 -35.40 -34.04 38.20
C SER A 10 -35.65 -32.60 38.68
N ARG A 11 -36.78 -32.03 38.23
CA ARG A 11 -37.23 -30.71 38.68
C ARG A 11 -37.87 -30.87 40.04
N ILE A 12 -37.12 -30.58 41.12
CA ILE A 12 -37.73 -30.32 42.42
C ILE A 12 -38.74 -29.16 42.22
N PRO A 13 -40.03 -29.35 42.52
CA PRO A 13 -41.04 -28.33 42.35
C PRO A 13 -40.65 -27.05 43.09
N PRO A 14 -40.89 -25.85 42.50
CA PRO A 14 -40.53 -24.58 43.14
C PRO A 14 -41.16 -24.42 44.53
N ALA A 15 -42.33 -25.01 44.77
CA ALA A 15 -42.97 -25.04 46.10
C ALA A 15 -42.13 -25.80 47.15
N LEU A 16 -41.48 -26.90 46.77
CA LEU A 16 -40.59 -27.66 47.65
C LEU A 16 -39.28 -26.91 47.92
N ARG A 17 -38.75 -26.17 46.92
CA ARG A 17 -37.60 -25.28 47.16
C ARG A 17 -37.95 -24.12 48.09
N ALA A 18 -39.15 -23.55 47.94
CA ALA A 18 -39.64 -22.50 48.82
C ALA A 18 -39.82 -23.00 50.25
N GLN A 19 -40.40 -24.19 50.46
CA GLN A 19 -40.50 -24.80 51.80
C GLN A 19 -39.14 -25.10 52.44
N VAL A 20 -38.19 -25.63 51.68
CA VAL A 20 -36.83 -25.88 52.18
C VAL A 20 -36.15 -24.55 52.56
N TRP A 21 -36.33 -23.51 51.76
CA TRP A 21 -35.82 -22.17 52.06
C TRP A 21 -36.50 -21.55 53.30
N ASP A 22 -37.82 -21.60 53.40
CA ASP A 22 -38.57 -21.09 54.55
C ASP A 22 -38.18 -21.83 55.84
N SER A 23 -38.02 -23.16 55.79
CA SER A 23 -37.57 -23.95 56.94
C SER A 23 -36.16 -23.60 57.40
N ALA A 24 -35.23 -23.39 56.45
CA ALA A 24 -33.86 -22.98 56.74
C ALA A 24 -33.82 -21.55 57.33
N VAL A 25 -34.61 -20.62 56.77
CA VAL A 25 -34.72 -19.25 57.27
C VAL A 25 -35.35 -19.22 58.66
N ALA A 26 -36.40 -20.02 58.91
CA ALA A 26 -37.03 -20.14 60.22
C ALA A 26 -36.06 -20.68 61.28
N THR A 27 -35.25 -21.68 60.94
CA THR A 27 -34.26 -22.27 61.87
C THR A 27 -33.17 -21.27 62.24
N ILE A 28 -32.69 -20.47 61.27
CA ILE A 28 -31.69 -19.41 61.51
C ILE A 28 -32.30 -18.26 62.34
N LEU A 29 -33.56 -17.90 62.10
CA LEU A 29 -34.25 -16.87 62.88
C LEU A 29 -34.49 -17.32 64.32
N ASP A 30 -34.80 -18.60 64.56
CA ASP A 30 -35.00 -19.13 65.91
C ASP A 30 -33.67 -19.24 66.68
N SER A 31 -32.58 -19.63 66.01
CA SER A 31 -31.24 -19.66 66.64
C SER A 31 -30.78 -18.25 67.02
N THR A 32 -30.98 -17.26 66.15
CA THR A 32 -30.61 -15.87 66.45
C THR A 32 -31.50 -15.23 67.51
N ARG A 33 -32.79 -15.59 67.57
CA ARG A 33 -33.69 -15.15 68.66
C ARG A 33 -33.30 -15.76 70.00
N THR A 34 -32.95 -17.04 70.04
CA THR A 34 -32.52 -17.72 71.28
C THR A 34 -31.17 -17.19 71.76
N GLU A 35 -30.22 -16.92 70.87
CA GLU A 35 -28.96 -16.20 71.19
C GLU A 35 -29.23 -14.79 71.72
N ARG A 36 -30.18 -14.05 71.13
CA ARG A 36 -30.52 -12.70 71.60
C ARG A 36 -31.22 -12.70 72.96
N VAL A 37 -32.12 -13.65 73.21
CA VAL A 37 -32.80 -13.81 74.51
C VAL A 37 -31.82 -14.21 75.60
N SER A 38 -30.90 -15.14 75.32
CA SER A 38 -29.85 -15.51 76.25
C SER A 38 -28.90 -14.35 76.52
N ALA A 39 -28.41 -13.65 75.49
CA ALA A 39 -27.57 -12.47 75.63
C ALA A 39 -28.24 -11.36 76.46
N LEU A 40 -29.52 -11.05 76.23
CA LEU A 40 -30.28 -10.08 77.03
C LEU A 40 -30.46 -10.54 78.48
N ARG A 41 -30.66 -11.84 78.71
CA ARG A 41 -30.76 -12.43 80.06
C ARG A 41 -29.45 -12.31 80.82
N TYR A 42 -28.32 -12.59 80.17
CA TYR A 42 -26.99 -12.40 80.74
C TYR A 42 -26.69 -10.92 81.06
N LEU A 43 -27.08 -9.99 80.18
CA LEU A 43 -26.99 -8.55 80.42
C LEU A 43 -27.82 -8.12 81.66
N SER A 44 -29.02 -8.69 81.81
CA SER A 44 -29.91 -8.35 82.93
C SER A 44 -29.46 -8.91 84.28
N ILE A 45 -28.74 -10.03 84.30
CA ILE A 45 -28.33 -10.71 85.53
C ILE A 45 -26.89 -10.33 85.94
N TYR A 46 -25.99 -10.18 84.96
CA TYR A 46 -24.55 -10.05 85.19
C TYR A 46 -23.95 -8.76 84.63
N GLY A 47 -24.77 -7.85 84.08
CA GLY A 47 -24.32 -6.55 83.54
C GLY A 47 -23.37 -6.65 82.35
N THR A 48 -23.16 -7.83 81.80
CA THR A 48 -22.17 -8.14 80.77
C THR A 48 -22.76 -9.11 79.74
N LEU A 49 -22.33 -8.97 78.49
CA LEU A 49 -22.67 -9.90 77.41
C LEU A 49 -21.73 -11.12 77.46
N PRO A 50 -22.22 -12.34 77.19
CA PRO A 50 -21.37 -13.52 77.13
C PRO A 50 -20.39 -13.39 75.95
N GLU A 51 -19.13 -13.76 76.19
CA GLU A 51 -18.07 -13.78 75.19
C GLU A 51 -18.32 -14.95 74.21
N PRO A 52 -18.21 -14.75 72.88
CA PRO A 52 -18.55 -15.81 71.93
C PRO A 52 -17.53 -16.96 72.00
N ASP A 53 -18.02 -18.15 72.36
CA ASP A 53 -17.22 -19.38 72.33
C ASP A 53 -16.65 -19.63 70.92
N ALA A 54 -15.37 -20.01 70.86
CA ALA A 54 -14.65 -20.30 69.62
C ALA A 54 -15.35 -21.43 68.83
N PRO A 55 -15.53 -21.29 67.50
CA PRO A 55 -16.36 -22.22 66.75
C PRO A 55 -15.73 -23.61 66.66
N SER A 56 -16.54 -24.63 66.95
CA SER A 56 -16.27 -26.03 66.68
C SER A 56 -16.08 -26.27 65.17
N ARG A 57 -15.19 -27.21 64.82
CA ARG A 57 -14.62 -27.41 63.47
C ARG A 57 -15.61 -27.82 62.36
N ASP A 58 -16.89 -28.07 62.65
CA ASP A 58 -17.81 -28.69 61.68
C ASP A 58 -18.85 -27.75 61.03
N VAL A 59 -18.78 -26.42 61.26
CA VAL A 59 -19.72 -25.45 60.63
C VAL A 59 -19.02 -24.40 59.74
N ALA A 60 -17.73 -24.57 59.45
CA ALA A 60 -16.91 -23.59 58.72
C ALA A 60 -17.00 -23.65 57.18
N VAL A 61 -18.09 -24.15 56.58
CA VAL A 61 -18.24 -24.21 55.10
C VAL A 61 -19.06 -23.04 54.52
N GLY A 62 -19.74 -22.24 55.35
CA GLY A 62 -20.69 -21.23 54.86
C GLY A 62 -20.16 -19.81 54.60
N ARG A 63 -18.98 -19.43 55.10
CA ARG A 63 -18.61 -18.00 55.29
C ARG A 63 -17.51 -17.44 54.40
N ASN A 64 -17.28 -18.01 53.21
CA ASN A 64 -16.22 -17.54 52.30
C ASN A 64 -16.71 -17.30 50.87
N ARG A 65 -17.81 -16.56 50.73
CA ARG A 65 -18.36 -16.13 49.44
C ARG A 65 -18.32 -14.59 49.35
N GLY A 66 -17.80 -14.06 48.24
CA GLY A 66 -17.82 -12.61 47.94
C GLY A 66 -19.24 -12.12 47.65
N ALA A 67 -19.42 -10.82 47.37
CA ALA A 67 -20.72 -10.17 47.15
C ALA A 67 -21.62 -10.82 46.07
N LEU A 68 -21.05 -11.66 45.20
CA LEU A 68 -21.74 -12.44 44.17
C LEU A 68 -21.90 -13.93 44.49
N GLY A 69 -21.59 -14.38 45.71
CA GLY A 69 -21.75 -15.79 46.09
C GLY A 69 -20.62 -16.74 45.65
N LEU A 70 -19.51 -16.21 45.09
CA LEU A 70 -18.37 -17.00 44.56
C LEU A 70 -17.21 -17.12 45.57
N SER A 71 -16.46 -18.22 45.50
CA SER A 71 -15.25 -18.51 46.30
C SER A 71 -14.13 -17.49 46.06
N LYS A 72 -13.36 -17.11 47.09
CA LYS A 72 -12.27 -16.10 47.01
C LYS A 72 -11.08 -16.48 46.11
N LYS A 73 -10.91 -17.76 45.70
CA LYS A 73 -9.88 -18.21 44.73
C LYS A 73 -10.54 -18.59 43.39
N TYR A 74 -11.22 -17.65 42.74
CA TYR A 74 -11.96 -17.93 41.49
C TYR A 74 -11.27 -17.42 40.22
N ALA A 75 -10.24 -16.58 40.32
CA ALA A 75 -9.49 -16.13 39.15
C ALA A 75 -8.03 -15.89 39.52
N ASP A 76 -7.12 -16.48 38.75
CA ASP A 76 -5.68 -16.18 38.75
C ASP A 76 -5.37 -15.50 37.42
N LEU A 77 -5.57 -14.17 37.38
CA LEU A 77 -5.45 -13.35 36.19
C LEU A 77 -4.43 -12.24 36.45
N ALA A 78 -3.33 -12.28 35.70
CA ALA A 78 -2.43 -11.15 35.59
C ALA A 78 -3.01 -10.17 34.56
N LEU A 79 -3.09 -8.89 34.94
CA LEU A 79 -3.49 -7.79 34.08
C LEU A 79 -2.43 -6.70 34.22
N ASP A 80 -1.70 -6.46 33.14
CA ASP A 80 -0.76 -5.36 33.01
C ASP A 80 -1.21 -4.50 31.82
N GLY A 81 -1.10 -3.20 31.94
CA GLY A 81 -1.54 -2.33 30.86
C GLY A 81 -1.56 -0.86 31.22
N GLN A 82 -1.51 -0.05 30.18
CA GLN A 82 -1.60 1.39 30.24
C GLN A 82 -2.72 1.85 29.33
N VAL A 83 -3.54 2.76 29.85
CA VAL A 83 -4.56 3.47 29.10
C VAL A 83 -4.25 4.95 29.18
N ARG A 84 -3.99 5.56 28.03
CA ARG A 84 -3.82 7.01 27.91
C ARG A 84 -5.00 7.57 27.14
N LEU A 85 -5.72 8.45 27.80
CA LEU A 85 -6.82 9.23 27.23
C LEU A 85 -6.34 10.66 27.12
N GLU A 86 -6.22 11.18 25.91
CA GLU A 86 -5.81 12.55 25.67
C GLU A 86 -6.97 13.33 25.03
N LEU A 87 -7.53 14.28 25.79
CA LEU A 87 -8.52 15.21 25.29
C LEU A 87 -7.81 16.50 24.89
N ARG A 88 -7.73 16.75 23.58
CA ARG A 88 -7.08 17.93 23.03
C ARG A 88 -8.08 18.85 22.35
N THR A 89 -8.00 20.14 22.66
CA THR A 89 -8.65 21.20 21.88
C THR A 89 -7.59 22.21 21.47
N ASP A 90 -7.52 22.49 20.17
CA ASP A 90 -6.56 23.44 19.64
C ASP A 90 -7.25 24.76 19.37
N ARG A 91 -6.65 25.86 19.83
CA ARG A 91 -7.03 27.22 19.42
C ARG A 91 -6.00 27.74 18.43
N LEU A 92 -6.38 27.83 17.17
CA LEU A 92 -5.55 28.44 16.14
C LEU A 92 -6.07 29.84 15.84
N ARG A 93 -5.20 30.84 16.00
CA ARG A 93 -5.48 32.22 15.63
C ARG A 93 -4.48 32.68 14.59
N ASN A 94 -5.00 33.16 13.47
CA ASN A 94 -4.19 33.81 12.46
C ASN A 94 -3.99 35.27 12.85
N GLU A 95 -2.75 35.66 13.17
CA GLU A 95 -2.40 37.03 13.60
C GLU A 95 -2.08 37.97 12.41
N ARG A 96 -2.06 37.46 11.16
CA ARG A 96 -1.75 38.23 9.95
C ARG A 96 -3.00 38.43 9.06
N CYS A 97 -4.10 38.84 9.67
CA CYS A 97 -5.37 38.97 8.97
C CYS A 97 -5.57 40.36 8.37
N SER A 98 -6.00 40.41 7.11
CA SER A 98 -6.51 41.63 6.49
C SER A 98 -7.94 41.94 6.98
N PRO A 99 -8.41 43.20 6.89
CA PRO A 99 -9.77 43.56 7.29
C PRO A 99 -10.87 42.74 6.59
N ALA A 100 -10.64 42.31 5.35
CA ALA A 100 -11.57 41.45 4.60
C ALA A 100 -11.72 40.04 5.20
N LEU A 101 -10.64 39.49 5.78
CA LEU A 101 -10.61 38.14 6.35
C LEU A 101 -11.28 38.05 7.73
N LEU A 102 -11.56 39.17 8.39
CA LEU A 102 -12.27 39.19 9.69
C LEU A 102 -13.75 38.79 9.60
N LEU A 103 -14.34 38.85 8.40
CA LEU A 103 -15.73 38.48 8.14
C LEU A 103 -15.87 37.01 7.72
N ASP A 104 -14.80 36.39 7.24
CA ASP A 104 -14.75 34.98 6.90
C ASP A 104 -14.54 34.14 8.18
N GLN A 105 -15.48 33.25 8.49
CA GLN A 105 -15.43 32.40 9.67
C GLN A 105 -14.38 31.28 9.56
N THR A 106 -13.92 30.97 8.35
CA THR A 106 -12.93 29.92 8.07
C THR A 106 -11.49 30.43 8.03
N SER A 107 -11.28 31.75 8.03
CA SER A 107 -9.97 32.41 7.93
C SER A 107 -9.05 32.25 9.15
N GLY A 108 -9.58 31.74 10.26
CA GLY A 108 -8.86 31.60 11.52
C GLY A 108 -8.57 32.93 12.24
N CYS A 109 -9.05 34.07 11.73
CA CYS A 109 -8.73 35.41 12.25
C CYS A 109 -9.37 35.72 13.61
N ARG A 110 -10.58 35.21 13.84
CA ARG A 110 -11.28 35.37 15.13
C ARG A 110 -10.78 34.41 16.21
N GLY A 111 -9.97 33.42 15.83
CA GLY A 111 -9.34 32.44 16.73
C GLY A 111 -10.35 31.66 17.57
N GLY A 112 -10.86 30.54 17.04
CA GLY A 112 -11.80 29.64 17.74
C GLY A 112 -11.12 28.38 18.27
N PHE A 113 -11.72 27.77 19.30
CA PHE A 113 -11.39 26.40 19.69
C PHE A 113 -11.92 25.44 18.65
N LYS A 114 -11.08 24.51 18.18
CA LYS A 114 -11.55 23.38 17.38
C LYS A 114 -12.37 22.43 18.27
N PRO A 115 -13.33 21.68 17.68
CA PRO A 115 -14.01 20.60 18.38
C PRO A 115 -12.98 19.71 19.10
N PRO A 116 -13.19 19.38 20.37
CA PRO A 116 -12.25 18.57 21.13
C PRO A 116 -12.07 17.21 20.45
N ARG A 117 -10.83 16.76 20.37
CA ARG A 117 -10.46 15.44 19.87
C ARG A 117 -10.07 14.58 21.05
N LEU A 118 -10.58 13.35 21.07
CA LEU A 118 -10.23 12.35 22.05
C LEU A 118 -9.30 11.34 21.36
N ASP A 119 -8.03 11.40 21.71
CA ASP A 119 -7.01 10.44 21.28
C ASP A 119 -6.89 9.36 22.37
N ASN A 120 -7.13 8.09 22.01
CA ASN A 120 -7.13 6.97 22.94
C ASN A 120 -6.01 6.00 22.59
N GLN A 121 -5.13 5.75 23.55
CA GLN A 121 -4.07 4.75 23.45
C GLN A 121 -4.29 3.69 24.53
N VAL A 122 -4.36 2.43 24.11
CA VAL A 122 -4.59 1.28 25.00
C VAL A 122 -3.53 0.24 24.70
N ASN A 123 -2.71 -0.06 25.70
CA ASN A 123 -1.83 -1.23 25.70
C ASN A 123 -2.24 -2.10 26.88
N LEU A 124 -2.61 -3.34 26.59
CA LEU A 124 -3.18 -4.29 27.53
C LEU A 124 -2.57 -5.67 27.31
N ARG A 125 -1.98 -6.21 28.37
CA ARG A 125 -1.50 -7.58 28.45
C ARG A 125 -2.21 -8.30 29.60
N SER A 126 -2.92 -9.36 29.28
CA SER A 126 -3.60 -10.18 30.27
C SER A 126 -3.37 -11.65 30.02
N GLY A 127 -3.01 -12.36 31.08
CA GLY A 127 -2.76 -13.80 31.03
C GLY A 127 -3.25 -14.45 32.31
N GLY A 128 -3.95 -15.58 32.19
CA GLY A 128 -4.38 -16.32 33.37
C GLY A 128 -5.58 -17.21 33.15
N THR A 129 -6.08 -17.75 34.27
CA THR A 129 -7.21 -18.70 34.28
C THR A 129 -8.29 -18.24 35.24
N ILE A 130 -9.52 -18.21 34.77
CA ILE A 130 -10.74 -18.03 35.57
C ILE A 130 -11.30 -19.42 35.89
N GLY A 131 -11.39 -19.73 37.18
CA GLY A 131 -11.71 -21.06 37.69
C GLY A 131 -10.61 -22.06 37.31
N GLN A 132 -11.01 -23.14 36.65
CA GLN A 132 -10.11 -24.21 36.19
C GLN A 132 -10.23 -24.48 34.68
N ARG A 133 -11.08 -23.73 33.98
CA ARG A 133 -11.51 -24.09 32.62
C ARG A 133 -11.49 -22.93 31.64
N VAL A 134 -11.47 -21.68 32.09
CA VAL A 134 -11.49 -20.51 31.20
C VAL A 134 -10.14 -19.85 31.25
N HIS A 135 -9.48 -19.76 30.11
CA HIS A 135 -8.16 -19.19 29.96
C HIS A 135 -8.25 -17.91 29.14
N ILE A 136 -7.49 -16.90 29.57
CA ILE A 136 -7.42 -15.60 28.93
C ILE A 136 -5.97 -15.37 28.52
N ASN A 137 -5.77 -15.00 27.26
CA ASN A 137 -4.51 -14.57 26.69
C ASN A 137 -4.76 -13.37 25.77
N VAL A 138 -4.51 -12.18 26.29
CA VAL A 138 -4.72 -10.91 25.60
C VAL A 138 -3.38 -10.17 25.55
N ASP A 139 -2.95 -9.78 24.36
CA ASP A 139 -1.86 -8.84 24.10
C ASP A 139 -2.35 -7.89 23.02
N TYR A 140 -2.83 -6.72 23.44
CA TYR A 140 -3.47 -5.73 22.60
C TYR A 140 -2.80 -4.39 22.77
N ASP A 141 -2.34 -3.81 21.67
CA ASP A 141 -1.74 -2.49 21.65
C ASP A 141 -2.29 -1.68 20.46
N THR A 142 -2.89 -0.52 20.74
CA THR A 142 -3.43 0.40 19.72
C THR A 142 -2.34 1.11 18.93
N GLU A 143 -1.14 1.25 19.49
CA GLU A 143 0.01 1.89 18.84
C GLU A 143 0.90 0.89 18.11
N ARG A 144 0.53 -0.40 18.08
CA ARG A 144 1.27 -1.42 17.34
C ARG A 144 1.27 -1.09 15.85
N ASP A 145 2.46 -0.95 15.27
CA ASP A 145 2.67 -0.68 13.84
C ASP A 145 1.85 -1.64 12.94
N PHE A 146 1.67 -2.89 13.40
CA PHE A 146 0.89 -3.92 12.71
C PHE A 146 -0.21 -4.48 13.61
N SER A 147 -1.44 -4.04 13.39
CA SER A 147 -2.62 -4.47 14.16
C SER A 147 -2.94 -5.97 14.06
N ALA A 148 -2.42 -6.65 13.03
CA ALA A 148 -2.53 -8.10 12.85
C ALA A 148 -1.80 -8.90 13.95
N ASN A 149 -0.84 -8.29 14.62
CA ASN A 149 -0.09 -8.93 15.71
C ASN A 149 -0.82 -8.80 17.06
N ASN A 150 -1.92 -8.04 17.14
CA ASN A 150 -2.72 -8.00 18.36
C ASN A 150 -3.42 -9.35 18.57
N ASN A 151 -3.24 -9.94 19.75
CA ASN A 151 -3.82 -11.22 20.11
C ASN A 151 -4.89 -11.02 21.18
N ILE A 152 -6.10 -11.50 20.92
CA ILE A 152 -7.16 -11.53 21.93
C ILE A 152 -7.73 -12.93 21.89
N GLN A 153 -7.32 -13.80 22.80
CA GLN A 153 -7.77 -15.18 22.84
C GLN A 153 -8.37 -15.49 24.20
N VAL A 154 -9.63 -15.91 24.20
CA VAL A 154 -10.29 -16.45 25.38
C VAL A 154 -10.75 -17.85 25.02
N TYR A 155 -10.38 -18.85 25.81
CA TYR A 155 -10.79 -20.22 25.53
C TYR A 155 -11.30 -20.95 26.77
N TYR A 156 -12.33 -21.77 26.55
CA TYR A 156 -12.78 -22.78 27.49
C TYR A 156 -12.10 -24.11 27.15
N GLU A 157 -11.63 -24.81 28.16
CA GLU A 157 -11.05 -26.16 28.07
C GLU A 157 -11.85 -27.13 28.95
N GLY A 158 -12.36 -28.20 28.34
CA GLY A 158 -13.09 -29.26 29.03
C GLY A 158 -12.16 -30.36 29.52
N LEU A 159 -12.66 -31.19 30.44
CA LEU A 159 -11.92 -32.34 30.97
C LEU A 159 -11.84 -33.48 29.94
N GLU A 160 -10.96 -34.46 30.19
CA GLU A 160 -10.73 -35.63 29.31
C GLU A 160 -11.97 -36.49 29.02
N ASP A 161 -13.02 -36.42 29.85
CA ASP A 161 -14.27 -37.16 29.64
C ASP A 161 -15.42 -36.29 29.08
N GLU A 162 -15.16 -34.99 28.82
CA GLU A 162 -16.18 -34.07 28.33
C GLU A 162 -16.27 -34.04 26.81
N ILE A 163 -17.51 -33.98 26.30
CA ILE A 163 -17.78 -33.85 24.86
C ILE A 163 -17.16 -32.56 24.31
N ILE A 164 -17.25 -31.46 25.06
CA ILE A 164 -16.68 -30.18 24.66
C ILE A 164 -15.21 -30.19 25.06
N ARG A 165 -14.32 -30.30 24.08
CA ARG A 165 -12.87 -30.23 24.32
C ARG A 165 -12.41 -28.81 24.50
N ARG A 166 -12.76 -27.95 23.54
CA ARG A 166 -12.25 -26.59 23.50
C ARG A 166 -13.19 -25.66 22.75
N ILE A 167 -13.45 -24.48 23.32
CA ILE A 167 -14.15 -23.38 22.63
C ILE A 167 -13.28 -22.14 22.76
N GLU A 168 -12.80 -21.63 21.64
CA GLU A 168 -11.96 -20.45 21.55
C GLU A 168 -12.74 -19.31 20.92
N VAL A 169 -12.54 -18.10 21.45
CA VAL A 169 -13.14 -16.86 20.95
C VAL A 169 -12.06 -15.80 20.81
N GLY A 170 -12.11 -15.07 19.70
CA GLY A 170 -11.17 -14.01 19.36
C GLY A 170 -10.19 -14.46 18.29
N THR A 171 -8.89 -14.26 18.50
CA THR A 171 -7.83 -14.73 17.61
C THR A 171 -7.78 -16.25 17.64
N VAL A 172 -8.18 -16.88 16.55
CA VAL A 172 -8.28 -18.34 16.40
C VAL A 172 -7.41 -18.84 15.27
N THR A 173 -6.88 -20.05 15.44
CA THR A 173 -6.13 -20.77 14.40
C THR A 173 -6.84 -22.07 14.09
N PHE A 174 -6.86 -22.46 12.82
CA PHE A 174 -7.50 -23.70 12.42
C PHE A 174 -6.54 -24.51 11.57
N GLN A 175 -6.14 -25.64 12.13
CA GLN A 175 -5.30 -26.62 11.46
C GLN A 175 -6.18 -27.77 10.98
N PRO A 176 -6.54 -27.84 9.68
CA PRO A 176 -7.31 -28.96 9.18
C PRO A 176 -6.52 -30.27 9.32
N PRO A 177 -7.21 -31.42 9.50
CA PRO A 177 -6.58 -32.72 9.38
C PRO A 177 -5.89 -32.87 8.02
N GLN A 178 -4.75 -33.57 7.98
CA GLN A 178 -4.04 -33.79 6.73
C GLN A 178 -4.93 -34.52 5.72
N SER A 179 -5.13 -33.92 4.55
CA SER A 179 -5.98 -34.46 3.49
C SER A 179 -5.43 -34.08 2.13
N ARG A 180 -5.42 -35.04 1.20
CA ARG A 180 -5.07 -34.79 -0.22
C ARG A 180 -6.09 -33.92 -0.96
N PHE A 181 -7.28 -33.73 -0.38
CA PHE A 181 -8.38 -32.97 -0.98
C PHE A 181 -8.50 -31.55 -0.43
N ILE A 182 -7.83 -31.24 0.68
CA ILE A 182 -7.77 -29.89 1.25
C ILE A 182 -6.39 -29.34 0.91
N THR A 183 -6.28 -28.78 -0.29
CA THR A 183 -5.02 -28.23 -0.83
C THR A 183 -4.78 -26.77 -0.46
N ALA A 184 -5.80 -26.08 0.07
CA ALA A 184 -5.71 -24.70 0.50
C ALA A 184 -5.47 -24.61 2.02
N ALA A 185 -4.44 -23.86 2.42
CA ALA A 185 -4.24 -23.46 3.81
C ALA A 185 -5.38 -22.53 4.23
N ILE A 186 -5.93 -22.74 5.43
CA ILE A 186 -6.80 -21.73 6.03
C ILE A 186 -5.86 -20.65 6.59
N PRO A 187 -5.96 -19.39 6.12
CA PRO A 187 -5.03 -18.34 6.53
C PRO A 187 -5.00 -18.18 8.05
N ALA A 188 -3.82 -17.86 8.59
CA ALA A 188 -3.70 -17.46 9.99
C ALA A 188 -4.32 -16.07 10.21
N ASN A 189 -4.46 -15.68 11.48
CA ASN A 189 -5.01 -14.39 11.90
C ASN A 189 -6.53 -14.21 11.67
N ASN A 190 -7.29 -15.27 11.96
CA ASN A 190 -8.74 -15.20 11.95
C ASN A 190 -9.25 -14.69 13.29
N PHE A 191 -10.24 -13.81 13.26
CA PHE A 191 -10.97 -13.38 14.44
C PHE A 191 -12.39 -13.96 14.42
N GLY A 192 -12.70 -14.82 15.38
CA GLY A 192 -13.98 -15.52 15.43
C GLY A 192 -14.07 -16.57 16.52
N VAL A 193 -14.79 -17.65 16.25
CA VAL A 193 -15.07 -18.73 17.19
C VAL A 193 -14.60 -20.06 16.59
N ASN A 194 -13.83 -20.82 17.36
CA ASN A 194 -13.39 -22.18 17.02
C ASN A 194 -13.85 -23.14 18.12
N ALA A 195 -14.55 -24.21 17.76
CA ALA A 195 -15.08 -25.17 18.70
C ALA A 195 -14.70 -26.59 18.31
N ARG A 196 -14.19 -27.37 19.27
CA ARG A 196 -13.81 -28.78 19.12
C ARG A 196 -14.59 -29.65 20.10
N PHE A 197 -15.15 -30.73 19.57
CA PHE A 197 -15.95 -31.69 20.31
C PHE A 197 -15.46 -33.11 20.02
N ASP A 198 -15.35 -33.94 21.05
CA ASP A 198 -15.03 -35.36 20.90
C ASP A 198 -16.24 -36.17 21.41
N VAL A 199 -16.81 -37.01 20.54
CA VAL A 199 -17.93 -37.89 20.85
C VAL A 199 -17.50 -39.32 20.56
N GLY A 200 -17.05 -40.02 21.60
CA GLY A 200 -16.42 -41.33 21.45
C GLY A 200 -15.13 -41.23 20.63
N SER A 201 -15.05 -41.97 19.52
CA SER A 201 -13.92 -41.91 18.58
C SER A 201 -14.07 -40.83 17.50
N PHE A 202 -15.17 -40.09 17.48
CA PHE A 202 -15.41 -39.04 16.48
C PHE A 202 -15.01 -37.67 17.03
N GLN A 203 -14.15 -36.98 16.29
CA GLN A 203 -13.79 -35.60 16.54
C GLN A 203 -14.52 -34.68 15.55
N PHE A 204 -15.24 -33.70 16.08
CA PHE A 204 -15.89 -32.63 15.34
C PHE A 204 -15.19 -31.30 15.64
N GLN A 205 -14.84 -30.55 14.60
CA GLN A 205 -14.29 -29.20 14.75
C GLN A 205 -14.99 -28.24 13.81
N ALA A 206 -15.40 -27.08 14.33
CA ALA A 206 -16.08 -26.04 13.58
C ALA A 206 -15.41 -24.68 13.82
N LEU A 207 -15.17 -23.94 12.74
CA LEU A 207 -14.62 -22.58 12.75
C LEU A 207 -15.62 -21.63 12.07
N ALA A 208 -15.94 -20.53 12.74
CA ALA A 208 -16.64 -19.39 12.16
C ALA A 208 -15.86 -18.13 12.48
N ALA A 209 -15.16 -17.57 11.49
CA ALA A 209 -14.29 -16.43 11.71
C ALA A 209 -14.17 -15.51 10.50
N THR A 210 -13.82 -14.26 10.79
CA THR A 210 -13.44 -13.26 9.79
C THR A 210 -11.92 -13.23 9.66
N GLN A 211 -11.42 -13.29 8.43
CA GLN A 211 -10.00 -13.14 8.19
C GLN A 211 -9.61 -11.66 8.36
N LYS A 212 -8.71 -11.37 9.30
CA LYS A 212 -8.09 -10.04 9.42
C LYS A 212 -6.70 -10.09 8.81
N GLY A 213 -6.50 -9.44 7.67
CA GLY A 213 -5.19 -9.32 7.02
C GLY A 213 -5.23 -9.52 5.50
N SER A 214 -4.16 -9.10 4.83
CA SER A 214 -3.97 -9.33 3.40
C SER A 214 -3.40 -10.74 3.19
N GLN A 215 -4.03 -11.56 2.35
CA GLN A 215 -3.37 -12.75 1.82
C GLN A 215 -2.30 -12.27 0.82
N ILE A 216 -1.05 -12.64 1.06
CA ILE A 216 0.01 -12.39 0.09
C ILE A 216 -0.15 -13.42 -1.02
N ALA A 217 -0.20 -12.94 -2.26
CA ALA A 217 -0.29 -13.77 -3.44
C ALA A 217 0.82 -14.84 -3.44
N GLU A 218 0.50 -16.03 -3.94
CA GLU A 218 1.47 -17.09 -4.20
C GLU A 218 2.66 -16.52 -4.98
N ARG A 219 3.87 -16.71 -4.45
CA ARG A 219 5.11 -16.30 -5.10
C ARG A 219 5.89 -17.54 -5.53
N ALA A 220 6.13 -17.66 -6.82
CA ALA A 220 7.03 -18.65 -7.36
C ALA A 220 8.46 -18.07 -7.42
N TYR A 221 9.46 -18.90 -7.14
CA TYR A 221 10.86 -18.55 -7.34
C TYR A 221 11.54 -19.66 -8.12
N THR A 222 12.39 -19.29 -9.07
CA THR A 222 13.31 -20.23 -9.71
C THR A 222 14.69 -20.04 -9.08
N VAL A 223 15.20 -21.08 -8.43
CA VAL A 223 16.50 -21.05 -7.75
C VAL A 223 17.55 -21.70 -8.66
N GLY A 224 18.34 -20.86 -9.33
CA GLY A 224 19.40 -21.24 -10.27
C GLY A 224 20.78 -20.79 -9.79
N GLN A 225 21.60 -20.16 -10.64
CA GLN A 225 22.80 -19.39 -10.21
C GLN A 225 22.42 -18.17 -9.38
N THR A 226 21.33 -17.52 -9.76
CA THR A 226 20.66 -16.46 -9.01
C THR A 226 19.22 -16.89 -8.69
N THR A 227 18.59 -16.22 -7.73
CA THR A 227 17.16 -16.38 -7.48
C THR A 227 16.40 -15.44 -8.42
N SER A 228 15.42 -16.00 -9.14
CA SER A 228 14.56 -15.22 -10.02
C SER A 228 13.08 -15.40 -9.65
N GLN A 229 12.31 -14.33 -9.79
CA GLN A 229 10.88 -14.29 -9.51
C GLN A 229 10.14 -13.90 -10.79
N PRO A 230 9.17 -14.71 -11.27
CA PRO A 230 8.33 -14.31 -12.38
C PRO A 230 7.43 -13.15 -11.96
N GLN A 231 7.33 -12.16 -12.84
CA GLN A 231 6.51 -10.97 -12.74
C GLN A 231 5.48 -11.02 -13.86
N ASP A 232 4.23 -10.67 -13.52
CA ASP A 232 3.14 -10.48 -14.50
C ASP A 232 2.52 -9.11 -14.23
N ARG A 233 2.75 -8.18 -15.14
CA ARG A 233 2.31 -6.79 -15.02
C ARG A 233 1.42 -6.43 -16.18
N GLN A 234 0.38 -5.67 -15.88
CA GLN A 234 -0.53 -5.13 -16.89
C GLN A 234 -0.44 -3.61 -16.90
N LEU A 235 -0.19 -3.04 -18.07
CA LEU A 235 -0.19 -1.61 -18.33
C LEU A 235 -1.35 -1.27 -19.25
N ARG A 236 -1.93 -0.09 -19.09
CA ARG A 236 -2.95 0.46 -19.98
C ARG A 236 -2.31 1.43 -20.96
N ASP A 237 -3.03 1.79 -22.02
CA ASP A 237 -2.65 2.89 -22.91
C ASP A 237 -2.40 4.22 -22.19
N LEU A 238 -3.09 4.47 -21.08
CA LEU A 238 -2.86 5.69 -20.28
C LEU A 238 -1.59 5.64 -19.40
N ASP A 239 -0.97 4.48 -19.22
CA ASP A 239 0.15 4.27 -18.29
C ASP A 239 1.52 4.51 -18.95
N PHE A 240 1.61 5.48 -19.86
CA PHE A 240 2.88 5.90 -20.45
C PHE A 240 3.79 6.54 -19.39
N GLU A 241 5.08 6.61 -19.69
CA GLU A 241 6.10 7.12 -18.78
C GLU A 241 6.08 8.66 -18.75
N THR A 242 5.29 9.21 -17.82
CA THR A 242 5.13 10.64 -17.61
C THR A 242 6.38 11.32 -17.05
N GLY A 243 6.59 12.58 -17.43
CA GLY A 243 7.57 13.46 -16.79
C GLY A 243 9.03 13.08 -17.02
N ARG A 244 9.34 12.19 -17.98
CA ARG A 244 10.71 11.69 -18.18
C ARG A 244 11.30 12.01 -19.55
N PHE A 245 10.54 11.75 -20.61
CA PHE A 245 11.02 11.83 -21.98
C PHE A 245 10.47 13.08 -22.68
N PHE A 246 11.37 13.90 -23.21
CA PHE A 246 11.00 15.20 -23.78
C PHE A 246 11.75 15.48 -25.08
N TRP A 247 11.06 16.18 -25.98
CA TRP A 247 11.67 16.78 -27.17
C TRP A 247 12.35 18.10 -26.84
N VAL A 248 13.52 18.35 -27.44
CA VAL A 248 14.24 19.63 -27.38
C VAL A 248 13.56 20.67 -28.28
N VAL A 249 13.01 20.23 -29.41
CA VAL A 249 12.31 21.04 -30.43
C VAL A 249 10.85 20.62 -30.54
N ASP A 250 9.99 21.44 -31.15
CA ASP A 250 8.59 21.03 -31.40
C ASP A 250 8.58 19.94 -32.48
N PRO A 251 8.17 18.70 -32.17
CA PRO A 251 8.21 17.59 -33.12
C PRO A 251 7.21 17.76 -34.27
N THR A 252 6.18 18.61 -34.11
CA THR A 252 5.16 18.83 -35.15
C THR A 252 5.64 19.72 -36.29
N THR A 253 6.67 20.53 -36.04
CA THR A 253 7.21 21.51 -37.00
C THR A 253 8.62 21.17 -37.45
N ALA A 254 9.47 20.68 -36.54
CA ALA A 254 10.87 20.39 -36.84
C ALA A 254 11.09 19.04 -37.55
N LEU A 255 10.20 18.06 -37.37
CA LEU A 255 10.43 16.68 -37.83
C LEU A 255 9.54 16.33 -39.03
N PRO A 256 10.13 16.03 -40.21
CA PRO A 256 9.34 15.54 -41.34
C PRO A 256 8.77 14.15 -41.00
N GLY A 257 7.49 13.93 -41.32
CA GLY A 257 6.82 12.64 -41.09
C GLY A 257 6.14 12.48 -39.73
N TYR A 258 5.98 13.55 -38.95
CA TYR A 258 5.14 13.54 -37.74
C TYR A 258 3.73 12.99 -38.05
N PRO A 259 3.16 12.10 -37.21
CA PRO A 259 3.69 11.53 -35.97
C PRO A 259 4.48 10.21 -36.13
N GLY A 260 4.71 9.74 -37.37
CA GLY A 260 5.37 8.47 -37.68
C GLY A 260 6.89 8.50 -37.54
N ILE A 261 7.39 8.89 -36.37
CA ILE A 261 8.81 9.12 -36.10
C ILE A 261 9.33 8.08 -35.10
N ASP A 262 10.30 7.28 -35.55
CA ASP A 262 10.98 6.29 -34.72
C ASP A 262 12.17 6.91 -33.99
N ILE A 263 11.98 7.27 -32.72
CA ILE A 263 12.97 8.00 -31.92
C ILE A 263 14.26 7.19 -31.69
N LEU A 264 14.19 5.86 -31.73
CA LEU A 264 15.34 4.99 -31.46
C LEU A 264 16.26 4.81 -32.68
N ASN A 265 15.79 5.23 -33.86
CA ASN A 265 16.53 5.20 -35.12
C ASN A 265 16.70 6.62 -35.71
N LEU A 266 16.43 7.65 -34.90
CA LEU A 266 16.55 9.05 -35.30
C LEU A 266 18.03 9.41 -35.48
N SER A 267 18.32 10.16 -36.53
CA SER A 267 19.66 10.73 -36.75
C SER A 267 19.57 12.25 -36.81
N ALA A 268 20.62 12.95 -36.40
CA ALA A 268 20.68 14.41 -36.49
C ALA A 268 20.42 14.89 -37.94
N GLY A 269 20.85 14.10 -38.93
CA GLY A 269 20.65 14.35 -40.37
C GLY A 269 19.19 14.42 -40.83
N ALA A 270 18.24 13.88 -40.06
CA ALA A 270 16.82 13.81 -40.43
C ALA A 270 16.12 15.18 -40.42
N VAL A 271 16.76 16.20 -39.84
CA VAL A 271 16.19 17.55 -39.62
C VAL A 271 17.02 18.60 -40.35
N ALA A 272 16.36 19.66 -40.83
CA ALA A 272 17.02 20.79 -41.48
C ALA A 272 18.06 21.44 -40.54
N PRO A 273 19.17 22.00 -41.06
CA PRO A 273 20.21 22.59 -40.21
C PRO A 273 19.72 23.70 -39.27
N GLY A 274 18.67 24.42 -39.68
CA GLY A 274 18.04 25.47 -38.86
C GLY A 274 17.31 24.94 -37.63
N ASP A 275 16.83 23.71 -37.65
CA ASP A 275 16.04 23.10 -36.57
C ASP A 275 16.82 22.00 -35.83
N ARG A 276 18.06 21.70 -36.26
CA ARG A 276 18.92 20.67 -35.68
C ARG A 276 19.69 21.22 -34.47
N PRO A 277 19.34 20.84 -33.23
CA PRO A 277 20.02 21.33 -32.03
C PRO A 277 21.43 20.76 -31.88
N GLN A 278 22.31 21.57 -31.34
CA GLN A 278 23.68 21.29 -30.92
C GLN A 278 23.89 21.95 -29.55
N GLN A 279 24.83 21.42 -28.76
CA GLN A 279 25.18 21.98 -27.43
C GLN A 279 23.96 22.19 -26.52
N VAL A 280 23.04 21.22 -26.47
CA VAL A 280 21.81 21.32 -25.69
C VAL A 280 22.13 21.38 -24.19
N ARG A 281 21.53 22.35 -23.48
CA ARG A 281 21.51 22.43 -22.02
C ARG A 281 20.06 22.35 -21.55
N VAL A 282 19.81 21.56 -20.51
CA VAL A 282 18.48 21.38 -19.92
C VAL A 282 18.43 22.06 -18.56
N TYR A 283 17.34 22.76 -18.31
CA TYR A 283 17.11 23.54 -17.10
C TYR A 283 15.79 23.13 -16.46
N ARG A 284 15.77 23.05 -15.13
CA ARG A 284 14.58 22.79 -14.32
C ARG A 284 14.31 23.94 -13.39
N TYR A 285 13.04 24.32 -13.24
CA TYR A 285 12.62 25.23 -12.17
C TYR A 285 11.57 24.58 -11.30
N ARG A 286 11.87 24.55 -10.00
CA ARG A 286 11.00 24.09 -8.92
C ARG A 286 10.46 25.30 -8.17
N PRO A 287 9.16 25.61 -8.29
CA PRO A 287 8.55 26.67 -7.50
C PRO A 287 8.75 26.40 -5.99
N PRO A 288 9.18 27.39 -5.19
CA PRO A 288 9.40 27.19 -3.77
C PRO A 288 8.06 26.91 -3.06
N GLN A 289 7.94 25.72 -2.44
CA GLN A 289 6.71 25.32 -1.73
C GLN A 289 6.67 25.83 -0.28
N ASN A 290 7.81 26.01 0.39
CA ASN A 290 7.95 26.59 1.72
C ASN A 290 9.31 27.33 1.82
N GLN A 291 9.36 28.52 2.39
CA GLN A 291 10.56 29.38 2.44
C GLN A 291 11.66 28.92 3.43
N THR A 292 11.48 27.80 4.12
CA THR A 292 12.39 27.33 5.19
C THR A 292 13.41 26.27 4.75
N GLY A 293 13.61 26.08 3.44
CA GLY A 293 14.58 25.12 2.88
C GLY A 293 15.69 25.78 2.05
N ALA A 294 16.76 25.02 1.79
CA ALA A 294 17.75 25.40 0.78
C ALA A 294 17.06 25.55 -0.59
N ASP A 295 17.46 26.57 -1.35
CA ASP A 295 16.90 26.84 -2.68
C ASP A 295 17.07 25.61 -3.58
N PRO A 296 15.98 24.98 -4.05
CA PRO A 296 16.07 23.79 -4.89
C PRO A 296 16.64 24.10 -6.28
N ASN A 297 16.79 25.37 -6.65
CA ASN A 297 17.26 25.81 -7.96
C ASN A 297 18.72 26.29 -7.98
N LEU A 298 19.51 25.89 -6.98
CA LEU A 298 20.95 26.18 -6.93
C LEU A 298 21.70 25.58 -8.13
N GLY A 299 22.73 26.29 -8.59
CA GLY A 299 23.66 25.79 -9.61
C GLY A 299 23.30 26.07 -11.07
N GLY A 300 22.28 26.91 -11.35
CA GLY A 300 22.02 27.38 -12.71
C GLY A 300 21.95 28.91 -12.82
N ILE A 301 21.00 29.43 -13.61
CA ILE A 301 21.00 30.81 -14.09
C ILE A 301 19.67 31.50 -13.85
N THR A 302 19.69 32.80 -13.60
CA THR A 302 18.49 33.63 -13.58
C THR A 302 18.13 34.01 -15.01
N ALA A 303 16.99 33.56 -15.52
CA ALA A 303 16.59 33.77 -16.91
C ALA A 303 15.07 33.82 -17.08
N LEU A 304 14.63 34.47 -18.16
CA LEU A 304 13.25 34.47 -18.61
C LEU A 304 12.98 33.26 -19.52
N GLY A 305 12.10 32.36 -19.11
CA GLY A 305 11.62 31.27 -19.97
C GLY A 305 10.67 31.82 -21.03
N ARG A 306 10.95 31.56 -22.31
CA ARG A 306 10.15 32.02 -23.45
C ARG A 306 9.64 30.83 -24.24
N THR A 307 8.35 30.84 -24.57
CA THR A 307 7.80 29.91 -25.55
C THR A 307 8.13 30.38 -26.99
N ILE A 308 7.59 29.70 -28.01
CA ILE A 308 7.67 30.20 -29.40
C ILE A 308 6.85 31.46 -29.62
N ASP A 309 5.80 31.64 -28.83
CA ASP A 309 4.96 32.83 -28.85
C ASP A 309 5.54 33.87 -27.88
N PRO A 310 6.00 35.03 -28.37
CA PRO A 310 6.66 36.04 -27.53
C PRO A 310 5.82 36.56 -26.36
N GLY A 311 4.48 36.45 -26.46
CA GLY A 311 3.53 36.86 -25.42
C GLY A 311 3.37 35.85 -24.28
N GLN A 312 3.91 34.62 -24.40
CA GLN A 312 3.89 33.60 -23.36
C GLN A 312 5.31 33.38 -22.83
N SER A 313 5.59 33.94 -21.65
CA SER A 313 6.87 33.83 -20.97
C SER A 313 6.67 33.64 -19.47
N PHE A 314 7.71 33.11 -18.81
CA PHE A 314 7.70 32.81 -17.38
C PHE A 314 9.02 33.25 -16.73
N GLY A 315 8.92 34.00 -15.64
CA GLY A 315 10.07 34.55 -14.90
C GLY A 315 10.30 36.04 -15.16
N PRO A 316 11.51 36.57 -14.93
CA PRO A 316 12.77 35.85 -14.69
C PRO A 316 12.81 35.13 -13.34
N VAL A 317 13.28 33.88 -13.35
CA VAL A 317 13.51 33.06 -12.15
C VAL A 317 14.87 32.40 -12.24
N ARG A 318 15.38 31.93 -11.11
CA ARG A 318 16.59 31.12 -11.06
C ARG A 318 16.28 29.69 -11.45
N TRP A 319 16.80 29.24 -12.57
CA TRP A 319 16.69 27.87 -13.07
C TRP A 319 17.86 27.04 -12.59
N GLN A 320 17.63 25.78 -12.23
CA GLN A 320 18.69 24.79 -12.02
C GLN A 320 19.22 24.32 -13.38
N LEU A 321 20.53 24.35 -13.59
CA LEU A 321 21.16 23.68 -14.73
C LEU A 321 21.30 22.20 -14.42
N LEU A 322 20.80 21.33 -15.30
CA LEU A 322 20.95 19.89 -15.17
C LEU A 322 22.26 19.43 -15.82
N ILE A 323 22.87 18.38 -15.26
CA ILE A 323 24.12 17.80 -15.73
C ILE A 323 23.85 16.62 -16.67
N GLN A 324 24.32 16.71 -17.92
CA GLN A 324 24.23 15.60 -18.88
C GLN A 324 25.01 14.38 -18.39
N GLY A 325 24.45 13.19 -18.53
CA GLY A 325 25.05 11.93 -18.04
C GLY A 325 24.80 11.64 -16.56
N THR A 326 24.28 12.60 -15.80
CA THR A 326 23.91 12.42 -14.38
C THR A 326 22.42 12.68 -14.16
N ASP A 327 21.95 13.88 -14.51
CA ASP A 327 20.56 14.29 -14.32
C ASP A 327 19.68 13.98 -15.53
N TYR A 328 20.28 13.90 -16.72
CA TYR A 328 19.58 13.54 -17.95
C TYR A 328 20.50 12.89 -18.99
N TYR A 329 19.92 12.05 -19.83
CA TYR A 329 20.51 11.49 -21.04
C TYR A 329 20.05 12.33 -22.23
N LEU A 330 20.98 12.75 -23.08
CA LEU A 330 20.67 13.40 -24.36
C LEU A 330 20.93 12.40 -25.48
N ASP A 331 19.95 12.20 -26.35
CA ASP A 331 20.11 11.33 -27.50
C ASP A 331 21.15 11.88 -28.49
N PRO A 332 21.98 11.04 -29.16
CA PRO A 332 22.96 11.49 -30.14
C PRO A 332 22.40 12.35 -31.29
N SER A 333 21.10 12.25 -31.59
CA SER A 333 20.46 13.14 -32.55
C SER A 333 20.38 14.60 -32.09
N GLY A 334 20.48 14.85 -30.78
CA GLY A 334 20.28 16.15 -30.13
C GLY A 334 18.81 16.59 -30.04
N LEU A 335 17.87 15.77 -30.52
CA LEU A 335 16.47 16.16 -30.70
C LEU A 335 15.61 15.85 -29.48
N TRP A 336 16.02 14.92 -28.63
CA TRP A 336 15.27 14.52 -27.44
C TRP A 336 16.19 14.10 -26.30
N PHE A 337 15.65 14.12 -25.09
CA PHE A 337 16.36 13.73 -23.88
C PHE A 337 15.44 13.00 -22.90
N ALA A 338 16.05 12.29 -21.94
CA ALA A 338 15.37 11.58 -20.87
C ALA A 338 15.96 11.97 -19.51
N LEU A 339 15.11 12.37 -18.57
CA LEU A 339 15.54 12.71 -17.21
C LEU A 339 15.83 11.45 -16.38
N ALA A 340 16.86 11.51 -15.53
CA ALA A 340 17.15 10.49 -14.51
C ALA A 340 16.05 10.45 -13.45
N THR A 341 15.63 11.63 -12.99
CA THR A 341 14.50 11.80 -12.06
C THR A 341 13.30 12.41 -12.77
N LYS A 342 12.11 11.84 -12.55
CA LYS A 342 10.89 12.36 -13.17
C LYS A 342 10.66 13.82 -12.77
N LEU A 343 10.17 14.60 -13.72
CA LEU A 343 9.68 15.95 -13.50
C LEU A 343 8.40 15.90 -12.64
N ASP A 344 8.32 16.77 -11.62
CA ASP A 344 7.08 16.93 -10.84
C ASP A 344 6.01 17.65 -11.67
N GLN A 345 4.74 17.42 -11.37
CA GLN A 345 3.62 18.05 -12.09
C GLN A 345 3.55 19.57 -11.91
N ASN A 346 4.27 20.15 -10.95
CA ASN A 346 4.33 21.59 -10.71
C ASN A 346 5.63 22.23 -11.20
N ASP A 347 6.54 21.45 -11.78
CA ASP A 347 7.84 21.93 -12.22
C ASP A 347 7.81 22.39 -13.67
N TYR A 348 8.76 23.26 -14.00
CA TYR A 348 8.99 23.76 -15.35
C TYR A 348 10.27 23.14 -15.92
N LEU A 349 10.30 22.93 -17.24
CA LEU A 349 11.51 22.61 -17.99
C LEU A 349 11.75 23.61 -19.10
N ALA A 350 13.01 23.98 -19.26
CA ALA A 350 13.48 24.81 -20.33
C ALA A 350 14.79 24.28 -20.92
N VAL A 351 15.13 24.70 -22.13
CA VAL A 351 16.36 24.32 -22.81
C VAL A 351 17.06 25.54 -23.41
N SER A 352 18.37 25.44 -23.63
CA SER A 352 19.10 26.27 -24.58
C SER A 352 19.92 25.38 -25.51
N TYR A 353 20.05 25.79 -26.76
CA TYR A 353 20.81 25.05 -27.79
C TYR A 353 21.28 26.01 -28.88
N THR A 354 22.33 25.63 -29.60
CA THR A 354 22.74 26.26 -30.86
C THR A 354 22.28 25.38 -32.01
N THR A 355 21.75 25.94 -33.09
CA THR A 355 21.36 25.12 -34.24
C THR A 355 22.57 24.83 -35.10
N ALA A 356 22.51 23.79 -35.94
CA ALA A 356 23.57 23.51 -36.91
C ALA A 356 23.77 24.65 -37.94
N ALA A 357 22.77 25.52 -38.12
CA ALA A 357 22.86 26.75 -38.89
C ALA A 357 23.51 27.93 -38.13
N GLY A 358 23.84 27.75 -36.85
CA GLY A 358 24.49 28.76 -36.00
C GLY A 358 23.52 29.66 -35.23
N THR A 359 22.21 29.46 -35.33
CA THR A 359 21.21 30.23 -34.58
C THR A 359 21.23 29.82 -33.10
N VAL A 360 21.35 30.79 -32.20
CA VAL A 360 21.31 30.52 -30.75
C VAL A 360 19.86 30.61 -30.27
N VAL A 361 19.40 29.57 -29.59
CA VAL A 361 18.09 29.52 -28.92
C VAL A 361 18.31 29.55 -27.40
N GLY A 362 17.91 30.65 -26.77
CA GLY A 362 18.19 30.95 -25.36
C GLY A 362 19.61 31.52 -25.14
N SER A 363 20.05 31.52 -23.90
CA SER A 363 21.35 32.06 -23.46
C SER A 363 22.31 30.96 -22.99
N PHE A 364 23.60 31.25 -23.11
CA PHE A 364 24.72 30.40 -22.65
C PHE A 364 25.68 31.19 -21.75
N PRO A 365 25.20 31.77 -20.63
CA PRO A 365 26.10 32.53 -19.77
C PRO A 365 27.10 31.56 -19.09
N SER A 366 28.30 32.06 -18.82
CA SER A 366 29.31 31.35 -18.02
C SER A 366 29.02 31.41 -16.52
N GLU A 367 28.31 32.45 -16.07
CA GLU A 367 27.95 32.70 -14.66
C GLU A 367 26.55 33.31 -14.55
N ASP A 368 25.89 33.12 -13.41
CA ASP A 368 24.55 33.66 -13.13
C ASP A 368 24.59 35.19 -12.96
N GLN A 369 23.81 35.91 -13.77
CA GLN A 369 23.70 37.37 -13.74
C GLN A 369 22.78 37.88 -12.61
N GLY A 370 22.02 37.00 -11.94
CA GLY A 370 21.15 37.36 -10.82
C GLY A 370 19.99 38.28 -11.19
N GLN A 371 19.57 39.13 -10.25
CA GLN A 371 18.46 40.07 -10.47
C GLN A 371 18.82 41.10 -11.54
N GLY A 372 17.99 41.21 -12.58
CA GLY A 372 18.24 42.08 -13.75
C GLY A 372 18.83 41.36 -14.96
N SER A 373 19.02 40.04 -14.89
CA SER A 373 19.45 39.23 -16.02
C SER A 373 18.57 39.44 -17.27
N SER A 374 19.23 39.64 -18.41
CA SER A 374 18.60 39.65 -19.74
C SER A 374 18.59 38.26 -20.40
N ASP A 375 19.07 37.24 -19.68
CA ASP A 375 19.13 35.88 -20.20
C ASP A 375 17.75 35.31 -20.48
N SER A 376 17.68 34.45 -21.50
CA SER A 376 16.46 33.76 -21.85
C SER A 376 16.68 32.28 -22.07
N LEU A 377 15.64 31.48 -21.85
CA LEU A 377 15.64 30.05 -22.14
C LEU A 377 14.41 29.70 -22.97
N ARG A 378 14.47 28.61 -23.74
CA ARG A 378 13.30 28.08 -24.45
C ARG A 378 12.49 27.21 -23.50
N LEU A 379 11.30 27.67 -23.15
CA LEU A 379 10.38 26.92 -22.31
C LEU A 379 9.79 25.75 -23.09
N ILE A 380 9.89 24.54 -22.55
CA ILE A 380 9.38 23.31 -23.17
C ILE A 380 8.34 22.60 -22.32
N VAL A 381 8.29 22.82 -21.01
CA VAL A 381 7.23 22.32 -20.13
C VAL A 381 6.73 23.42 -19.21
N GLU A 382 5.41 23.54 -19.17
CA GLU A 382 4.68 24.38 -18.22
C GLU A 382 3.70 23.49 -17.43
N PRO A 383 3.66 23.61 -16.10
CA PRO A 383 2.77 22.82 -15.28
C PRO A 383 1.31 23.19 -15.54
N LYS A 384 0.43 22.17 -15.53
CA LYS A 384 -1.03 22.32 -15.64
C LYS A 384 -1.52 23.04 -16.92
N ARG A 385 -0.76 22.95 -18.02
CA ARG A 385 -1.18 23.45 -19.34
C ARG A 385 -1.75 22.32 -20.21
N GLY A 386 -2.71 22.67 -21.06
CA GLY A 386 -3.36 21.75 -21.99
C GLY A 386 -2.71 21.73 -23.38
N PRO A 387 -3.31 20.98 -24.33
CA PRO A 387 -2.83 20.85 -25.71
C PRO A 387 -2.78 22.16 -26.52
N GLU A 388 -3.45 23.20 -26.05
CA GLU A 388 -3.38 24.55 -26.61
C GLU A 388 -1.99 25.18 -26.46
N ALA A 389 -1.21 24.76 -25.46
CA ALA A 389 0.14 25.25 -25.25
C ALA A 389 1.14 24.45 -26.11
N VAL A 390 2.07 25.15 -26.78
CA VAL A 390 3.13 24.49 -27.57
C VAL A 390 4.00 23.58 -26.69
N THR A 391 4.20 23.96 -25.42
CA THR A 391 4.92 23.19 -24.40
C THR A 391 4.32 21.80 -24.15
N PHE A 392 3.02 21.61 -24.38
CA PHE A 392 2.37 20.30 -24.25
C PHE A 392 2.94 19.25 -25.21
N ARG A 393 3.38 19.66 -26.40
CA ARG A 393 3.83 18.74 -27.47
C ARG A 393 5.22 18.17 -27.24
N HIS A 394 5.96 18.73 -26.28
CA HIS A 394 7.32 18.30 -25.97
C HIS A 394 7.36 17.00 -25.16
N GLU A 395 6.32 16.67 -24.39
CA GLU A 395 6.28 15.42 -23.63
C GLU A 395 5.97 14.22 -24.55
N MET A 396 6.81 13.19 -24.47
CA MET A 396 6.61 11.94 -25.21
C MET A 396 5.61 11.02 -24.50
N ARG A 397 4.67 10.45 -25.26
CA ARG A 397 3.55 9.62 -24.73
C ARG A 397 3.49 8.22 -25.33
N GLN A 398 4.54 7.83 -26.03
CA GLN A 398 4.68 6.56 -26.73
C GLN A 398 5.65 5.60 -26.03
N ILE A 399 6.08 5.92 -24.81
CA ILE A 399 7.11 5.19 -24.07
C ILE A 399 6.49 4.64 -22.79
N TYR A 400 6.67 3.34 -22.52
CA TYR A 400 6.03 2.65 -21.40
C TYR A 400 7.08 1.97 -20.55
N ARG A 401 7.01 2.13 -19.22
CA ARG A 401 7.96 1.50 -18.31
C ARG A 401 7.76 -0.02 -18.27
N ALA A 402 8.76 -0.76 -18.75
CA ALA A 402 8.76 -2.21 -18.76
C ALA A 402 9.07 -2.78 -17.37
N ALA A 403 10.26 -2.50 -16.84
CA ALA A 403 10.75 -3.06 -15.57
C ALA A 403 11.93 -2.25 -15.02
N GLY A 404 12.36 -2.54 -13.78
CA GLY A 404 13.56 -1.96 -13.19
C GLY A 404 14.86 -2.61 -13.66
N ALA A 405 15.97 -2.30 -12.99
CA ALA A 405 17.29 -2.88 -13.24
C ALA A 405 17.39 -4.39 -12.93
N ASP A 406 16.40 -4.92 -12.22
CA ASP A 406 16.25 -6.32 -11.86
C ASP A 406 15.67 -7.19 -12.98
N LEU A 407 15.27 -6.59 -14.11
CA LEU A 407 14.78 -7.33 -15.28
C LEU A 407 15.85 -8.28 -15.83
N ASP A 408 15.48 -9.54 -16.05
CA ASP A 408 16.20 -10.47 -16.92
C ASP A 408 15.70 -10.29 -18.37
N PRO A 409 16.39 -9.55 -19.25
CA PRO A 409 15.84 -9.15 -20.56
C PRO A 409 15.51 -10.33 -21.49
N PRO A 410 16.29 -11.43 -21.53
CA PRO A 410 15.94 -12.69 -22.18
C PRO A 410 14.53 -13.22 -21.88
N SER A 411 14.03 -13.03 -20.66
CA SER A 411 12.75 -13.56 -20.21
C SER A 411 11.53 -12.71 -20.58
N LEU A 412 11.73 -11.48 -21.07
CA LEU A 412 10.65 -10.52 -21.31
C LEU A 412 9.74 -10.95 -22.47
N GLN A 413 8.48 -11.16 -22.16
CA GLN A 413 7.39 -11.35 -23.12
C GLN A 413 6.42 -10.16 -23.02
N VAL A 414 6.06 -9.60 -24.18
CA VAL A 414 5.14 -8.48 -24.30
C VAL A 414 3.98 -8.88 -25.19
N ASN A 415 2.76 -8.81 -24.65
CA ASN A 415 1.53 -9.06 -25.38
C ASN A 415 0.70 -7.77 -25.38
N LEU A 416 0.15 -7.41 -26.54
CA LEU A 416 -0.73 -6.25 -26.69
C LEU A 416 -2.12 -6.71 -27.08
N SER A 417 -3.14 -6.26 -26.35
CA SER A 417 -4.52 -6.67 -26.59
C SER A 417 -5.53 -5.54 -26.44
N VAL A 418 -6.65 -5.68 -27.13
CA VAL A 418 -7.86 -4.86 -26.98
C VAL A 418 -9.02 -5.82 -26.73
N ASN A 419 -9.78 -5.61 -25.66
CA ASN A 419 -10.88 -6.50 -25.26
C ASN A 419 -10.48 -8.00 -25.23
N ARG A 420 -9.27 -8.29 -24.72
CA ARG A 420 -8.66 -9.65 -24.66
C ARG A 420 -8.32 -10.28 -26.02
N SER A 421 -8.49 -9.57 -27.13
CA SER A 421 -7.98 -10.00 -28.44
C SER A 421 -6.60 -9.41 -28.67
N GLU A 422 -5.65 -10.22 -29.14
CA GLU A 422 -4.33 -9.75 -29.57
C GLU A 422 -4.29 -9.31 -31.04
N ARG A 423 -5.42 -9.43 -31.74
CA ARG A 423 -5.57 -9.07 -33.15
C ARG A 423 -6.70 -8.04 -33.34
N PRO A 424 -6.52 -7.06 -34.26
CA PRO A 424 -7.59 -6.17 -34.69
C PRO A 424 -8.80 -6.92 -35.24
N GLN A 425 -9.97 -6.32 -35.10
CA GLN A 425 -11.18 -6.86 -35.72
C GLN A 425 -11.03 -6.88 -37.25
N GLY A 426 -11.12 -8.08 -37.86
CA GLY A 426 -10.98 -8.27 -39.31
C GLY A 426 -9.54 -8.22 -39.84
N GLY A 427 -8.53 -8.13 -38.95
CA GLY A 427 -7.11 -8.12 -39.32
C GLY A 427 -6.42 -9.49 -39.15
N GLY A 428 -5.47 -9.81 -40.03
CA GLY A 428 -4.62 -11.01 -39.90
C GLY A 428 -3.38 -10.83 -39.00
N THR A 429 -2.93 -9.58 -38.81
CA THR A 429 -1.73 -9.23 -38.00
C THR A 429 -2.09 -9.03 -36.52
N SER A 430 -1.14 -9.26 -35.61
CA SER A 430 -1.31 -8.91 -34.20
C SER A 430 -1.21 -7.39 -34.01
N TYR A 431 -1.74 -6.85 -32.90
CA TYR A 431 -1.50 -5.44 -32.56
C TYR A 431 -0.01 -5.14 -32.33
N LEU A 432 0.75 -6.13 -31.83
CA LEU A 432 2.20 -6.03 -31.64
C LEU A 432 2.92 -5.77 -32.98
N GLY A 433 2.56 -6.52 -34.02
CA GLY A 433 3.08 -6.33 -35.37
C GLY A 433 2.56 -5.06 -36.03
N LEU A 434 1.26 -4.79 -35.92
CA LEU A 434 0.63 -3.60 -36.48
C LEU A 434 1.28 -2.31 -35.96
N LEU A 435 1.50 -2.21 -34.65
CA LEU A 435 2.08 -1.03 -34.00
C LEU A 435 3.62 -1.03 -34.00
N GLY A 436 4.25 -1.95 -34.73
CA GLY A 436 5.70 -1.95 -34.96
C GLY A 436 6.56 -2.33 -33.75
N LEU A 437 5.98 -3.06 -32.78
CA LEU A 437 6.69 -3.61 -31.64
C LEU A 437 7.21 -5.04 -31.87
N ALA A 438 6.75 -5.71 -32.93
CA ALA A 438 7.15 -7.09 -33.22
C ALA A 438 8.42 -7.17 -34.08
N VAL A 439 9.10 -8.31 -34.00
CA VAL A 439 10.23 -8.61 -34.89
C VAL A 439 9.72 -8.75 -36.35
N PRO A 440 10.50 -8.32 -37.37
CA PRO A 440 10.04 -8.37 -38.76
C PRO A 440 9.68 -9.76 -39.26
N THR A 441 10.31 -10.80 -38.70
CA THR A 441 10.12 -12.21 -39.09
C THR A 441 8.92 -12.88 -38.42
N ASP A 442 8.44 -12.37 -37.28
CA ASP A 442 7.30 -12.92 -36.54
C ASP A 442 6.54 -11.81 -35.83
N GLN A 443 5.32 -11.58 -36.28
CA GLN A 443 4.45 -10.52 -35.79
C GLN A 443 3.94 -10.76 -34.36
N ASN A 444 4.12 -11.95 -33.77
CA ASN A 444 3.67 -12.26 -32.41
C ASN A 444 4.79 -12.16 -31.37
N VAL A 445 6.03 -11.92 -31.80
CA VAL A 445 7.20 -11.87 -30.92
C VAL A 445 7.70 -10.44 -30.79
N PHE A 446 7.87 -9.97 -29.56
CA PHE A 446 8.35 -8.62 -29.27
C PHE A 446 9.80 -8.43 -29.70
N ASP A 447 10.08 -7.34 -30.41
CA ASP A 447 11.42 -6.95 -30.82
C ASP A 447 12.18 -6.28 -29.68
N ARG A 448 12.65 -7.11 -28.73
CA ARG A 448 13.40 -6.64 -27.57
C ARG A 448 14.63 -5.81 -27.98
N ASP A 449 15.39 -6.24 -28.97
CA ASP A 449 16.68 -5.65 -29.28
C ASP A 449 16.55 -4.26 -29.94
N ASN A 450 15.40 -3.97 -30.56
CA ASN A 450 15.11 -2.65 -31.14
C ASN A 450 14.07 -1.82 -30.37
N ARG A 451 13.25 -2.41 -29.51
CA ARG A 451 12.11 -1.73 -28.84
C ARG A 451 12.18 -1.69 -27.32
N LEU A 452 13.11 -2.42 -26.69
CA LEU A 452 13.44 -2.26 -25.27
C LEU A 452 14.61 -1.29 -25.11
N PHE A 453 14.35 -0.13 -24.50
CA PHE A 453 15.32 0.93 -24.27
C PHE A 453 15.64 1.05 -22.77
N PRO A 454 16.89 1.31 -22.34
CA PRO A 454 18.12 1.40 -23.12
C PRO A 454 18.53 0.10 -23.82
N ARG A 455 19.06 0.19 -25.05
CA ARG A 455 19.60 -0.98 -25.77
C ARG A 455 21.07 -1.18 -25.43
N SER A 456 21.64 -2.34 -25.78
CA SER A 456 23.08 -2.59 -25.62
C SER A 456 23.98 -1.59 -26.36
N ARG A 457 23.45 -0.93 -27.40
CA ARG A 457 24.12 0.13 -28.17
C ARG A 457 23.91 1.55 -27.62
N ASP A 458 23.15 1.70 -26.54
CA ASP A 458 22.89 2.99 -25.88
C ASP A 458 23.49 3.00 -24.44
N PRO A 459 24.81 2.78 -24.26
CA PRO A 459 25.42 2.61 -22.93
C PRO A 459 25.27 3.85 -22.04
N ASP A 460 25.29 5.05 -22.62
CA ASP A 460 25.13 6.31 -21.88
C ASP A 460 23.71 6.46 -21.32
N ALA A 461 22.70 5.97 -22.06
CA ALA A 461 21.33 5.96 -21.57
C ALA A 461 21.19 5.01 -20.38
N ALA A 462 21.86 3.85 -20.39
CA ALA A 462 21.82 2.87 -19.30
C ALA A 462 22.47 3.38 -18.00
N GLN A 463 23.40 4.34 -18.08
CA GLN A 463 24.00 4.96 -16.89
C GLN A 463 23.03 5.91 -16.18
N VAL A 464 22.24 6.65 -16.95
CA VAL A 464 21.26 7.63 -16.45
C VAL A 464 19.95 6.95 -16.06
N LEU A 465 19.45 6.06 -16.92
CA LEU A 465 18.17 5.40 -16.80
C LEU A 465 18.36 3.99 -16.24
N ARG A 466 17.99 3.82 -14.97
CA ARG A 466 18.10 2.53 -14.26
C ARG A 466 16.92 1.57 -14.52
N GLU A 467 16.10 1.87 -15.51
CA GLU A 467 14.86 1.15 -15.81
C GLU A 467 14.79 0.88 -17.31
N SER A 468 14.04 -0.14 -17.68
CA SER A 468 13.78 -0.48 -19.08
C SER A 468 12.41 0.03 -19.52
N TYR A 469 12.32 0.45 -20.77
CA TYR A 469 11.15 1.06 -21.38
C TYR A 469 10.83 0.42 -22.74
N ILE A 470 9.56 0.15 -23.01
CA ILE A 470 9.07 -0.21 -24.34
C ILE A 470 8.82 1.09 -25.09
N VAL A 471 9.45 1.24 -26.25
CA VAL A 471 9.33 2.44 -27.09
C VAL A 471 8.61 2.08 -28.38
N PHE A 472 7.45 2.70 -28.61
CA PHE A 472 6.76 2.58 -29.89
C PHE A 472 7.44 3.43 -30.97
N PRO A 473 7.48 2.96 -32.23
CA PRO A 473 8.11 3.67 -33.35
C PRO A 473 7.31 4.88 -33.90
N THR A 474 6.14 5.15 -33.34
CA THR A 474 5.28 6.29 -33.69
C THR A 474 4.98 7.06 -32.41
N LEU A 475 4.84 8.38 -32.50
CA LEU A 475 4.57 9.24 -31.33
C LEU A 475 3.14 9.11 -30.81
N THR A 476 2.24 8.59 -31.65
CA THR A 476 0.83 8.39 -31.31
C THR A 476 0.37 6.97 -31.70
N PRO A 477 0.97 5.90 -31.13
CA PRO A 477 0.73 4.53 -31.58
C PRO A 477 -0.74 4.13 -31.53
N PHE A 478 -1.47 4.55 -30.50
CA PHE A 478 -2.89 4.17 -30.35
C PHE A 478 -3.84 5.02 -31.18
N ALA A 479 -3.34 6.02 -31.90
CA ALA A 479 -4.08 6.83 -32.87
C ALA A 479 -3.78 6.40 -34.33
N ASP A 480 -3.10 5.26 -34.53
CA ASP A 480 -2.69 4.80 -35.86
C ASP A 480 -3.90 4.60 -36.80
N THR A 481 -3.77 5.09 -38.02
CA THR A 481 -4.86 5.04 -39.01
C THR A 481 -5.19 3.62 -39.50
N ARG A 482 -4.30 2.66 -39.29
CA ARG A 482 -4.52 1.24 -39.60
C ARG A 482 -5.43 0.54 -38.59
N LEU A 483 -5.64 1.15 -37.41
CA LEU A 483 -6.62 0.69 -36.42
C LEU A 483 -8.04 1.11 -36.85
N SER A 484 -9.03 0.30 -36.49
CA SER A 484 -10.43 0.67 -36.69
C SER A 484 -10.80 1.88 -35.81
N LEU A 485 -11.79 2.66 -36.23
CA LEU A 485 -12.25 3.83 -35.46
C LEU A 485 -12.68 3.49 -34.03
N ALA A 486 -13.20 2.27 -33.81
CA ALA A 486 -13.59 1.79 -32.49
C ALA A 486 -12.38 1.52 -31.58
N GLU A 487 -11.23 1.13 -32.15
CA GLU A 487 -10.02 0.77 -31.40
C GLU A 487 -9.10 1.97 -31.14
N ARG A 488 -9.16 3.03 -31.96
CA ARG A 488 -8.29 4.21 -31.82
C ARG A 488 -8.50 4.96 -30.50
N SER A 489 -7.41 5.49 -29.93
CA SER A 489 -7.36 6.24 -28.69
C SER A 489 -6.69 7.61 -28.89
N ASP A 490 -7.27 8.44 -29.77
CA ASP A 490 -6.71 9.75 -30.13
C ASP A 490 -6.70 10.74 -28.96
N SER A 491 -7.72 10.65 -28.09
CA SER A 491 -7.90 11.56 -26.96
C SER A 491 -6.74 11.49 -25.95
N LEU A 492 -6.05 10.35 -25.83
CA LEU A 492 -4.87 10.21 -24.97
C LEU A 492 -3.82 11.29 -25.27
N TYR A 493 -3.60 11.58 -26.56
CA TYR A 493 -2.61 12.56 -27.02
C TYR A 493 -3.12 14.00 -27.01
N ARG A 494 -4.38 14.22 -26.58
CA ARG A 494 -5.03 15.53 -26.48
C ARG A 494 -5.56 15.85 -25.09
N THR A 495 -5.29 15.01 -24.09
CA THR A 495 -5.72 15.25 -22.70
C THR A 495 -4.50 15.57 -21.83
N PRO A 496 -4.49 16.67 -21.07
CA PRO A 496 -3.36 16.96 -20.17
C PRO A 496 -3.27 16.02 -18.99
N LEU A 497 -2.04 15.82 -18.49
CA LEU A 497 -1.72 14.86 -17.43
C LEU A 497 -2.61 15.01 -16.20
N PHE A 498 -2.82 16.26 -15.76
CA PHE A 498 -3.64 16.56 -14.57
C PHE A 498 -5.13 16.24 -14.74
N LEU A 499 -5.59 16.01 -15.97
CA LEU A 499 -6.96 15.57 -16.27
C LEU A 499 -7.02 14.10 -16.72
N LEU A 500 -5.90 13.49 -17.11
CA LEU A 500 -5.89 12.19 -17.78
C LEU A 500 -6.50 11.06 -16.94
N LEU A 501 -6.30 11.07 -15.62
CA LEU A 501 -6.84 10.03 -14.74
C LEU A 501 -8.28 10.28 -14.28
N VAL A 502 -8.73 11.54 -14.26
CA VAL A 502 -10.04 11.93 -13.70
C VAL A 502 -11.08 12.16 -14.81
N GLN A 503 -10.64 12.71 -15.94
CA GLN A 503 -11.48 13.12 -17.07
C GLN A 503 -10.94 12.59 -18.41
N GLY A 504 -9.93 11.71 -18.38
CA GLY A 504 -9.35 11.15 -19.60
C GLY A 504 -10.23 10.11 -20.27
N PRO A 505 -9.85 9.70 -21.49
CA PRO A 505 -10.60 8.70 -22.23
C PRO A 505 -10.57 7.33 -21.52
N PRO A 506 -11.56 6.46 -21.77
CA PRO A 506 -11.51 5.10 -21.28
C PRO A 506 -10.32 4.36 -21.90
N THR A 507 -9.68 3.50 -21.10
CA THR A 507 -8.52 2.71 -21.53
C THR A 507 -8.96 1.63 -22.52
N LYS A 508 -8.29 1.52 -23.67
CA LYS A 508 -8.62 0.52 -24.69
C LYS A 508 -7.59 -0.58 -24.79
N PHE A 509 -6.31 -0.20 -24.83
CA PHE A 509 -5.22 -1.15 -24.97
C PHE A 509 -4.73 -1.64 -23.62
N GLN A 510 -4.36 -2.91 -23.59
CA GLN A 510 -3.74 -3.58 -22.46
C GLN A 510 -2.42 -4.20 -22.91
N VAL A 511 -1.32 -3.72 -22.35
CA VAL A 511 0.03 -4.29 -22.50
C VAL A 511 0.27 -5.24 -21.34
N ARG A 512 0.43 -6.53 -21.60
CA ARG A 512 0.81 -7.51 -20.58
C ARG A 512 2.28 -7.83 -20.70
N LEU A 513 3.00 -7.68 -19.61
CA LEU A 513 4.43 -7.91 -19.48
C LEU A 513 4.64 -9.11 -18.58
N ARG A 514 5.30 -10.14 -19.09
CA ARG A 514 5.74 -11.30 -18.32
C ARG A 514 7.24 -11.40 -18.40
N TYR A 515 7.92 -11.42 -17.26
CA TYR A 515 9.38 -11.48 -17.21
C TYR A 515 9.85 -12.03 -15.87
N ASN A 516 11.10 -12.46 -15.81
CA ASN A 516 11.76 -12.79 -14.57
C ASN A 516 12.48 -11.55 -14.03
N SER A 517 12.28 -11.27 -12.75
CA SER A 517 13.09 -10.35 -11.98
C SER A 517 14.17 -11.15 -11.28
N THR A 518 15.45 -10.83 -11.49
CA THR A 518 16.57 -11.42 -10.76
C THR A 518 16.89 -10.56 -9.55
N GLY A 519 16.78 -11.16 -8.36
CA GLY A 519 17.20 -10.50 -7.12
C GLY A 519 18.72 -10.45 -7.02
N ALA A 520 19.25 -9.42 -6.37
CA ALA A 520 20.67 -9.32 -6.01
C ALA A 520 21.08 -10.28 -4.86
N GLY A 521 20.21 -11.20 -4.46
CA GLY A 521 20.39 -12.04 -3.28
C GLY A 521 21.13 -13.33 -3.57
N ASP A 522 21.85 -13.82 -2.56
CA ASP A 522 22.42 -15.16 -2.54
C ASP A 522 21.32 -16.23 -2.71
N ARG A 523 21.69 -17.37 -3.30
CA ARG A 523 20.82 -18.55 -3.53
C ARG A 523 20.08 -19.03 -2.28
N SER A 524 20.58 -18.69 -1.10
CA SER A 524 20.05 -19.07 0.21
C SER A 524 18.96 -18.13 0.74
N THR A 525 18.70 -17.00 0.08
CA THR A 525 17.77 -15.98 0.57
C THR A 525 16.69 -15.68 -0.47
N LEU A 526 15.42 -15.68 -0.03
CA LEU A 526 14.26 -15.35 -0.85
C LEU A 526 13.49 -14.20 -0.21
N SER A 527 13.34 -13.10 -0.93
CA SER A 527 12.51 -11.98 -0.45
C SER A 527 11.04 -12.29 -0.67
N LEU A 528 10.34 -12.63 0.41
CA LEU A 528 8.90 -12.90 0.41
C LEU A 528 8.06 -11.63 0.15
N GLY A 529 8.69 -10.44 0.15
CA GLY A 529 8.06 -9.15 -0.11
C GLY A 529 6.89 -8.86 0.83
N ALA A 530 7.02 -9.37 2.05
CA ALA A 530 6.09 -9.29 3.14
C ALA A 530 6.84 -8.78 4.36
N LEU A 531 6.20 -7.97 5.18
CA LEU A 531 6.75 -7.57 6.49
C LEU A 531 5.96 -8.29 7.58
N GLN A 532 6.67 -8.73 8.63
CA GLN A 532 6.07 -9.35 9.83
C GLN A 532 5.11 -10.52 9.49
N ILE A 533 5.60 -11.49 8.72
CA ILE A 533 4.85 -12.71 8.41
C ILE A 533 4.52 -13.44 9.72
N ARG A 534 3.23 -13.71 9.94
CA ARG A 534 2.80 -14.47 11.11
C ARG A 534 3.33 -15.90 11.01
N GLU A 535 3.97 -16.38 12.07
CA GLU A 535 4.50 -17.73 12.14
C GLU A 535 3.44 -18.79 11.84
N GLY A 536 3.76 -19.73 10.94
CA GLY A 536 2.87 -20.81 10.50
C GLY A 536 1.84 -20.39 9.45
N SER A 537 1.84 -19.13 9.00
CA SER A 537 1.00 -18.66 7.89
C SER A 537 1.63 -18.93 6.52
N GLU A 538 2.94 -19.13 6.49
CA GLU A 538 3.71 -19.43 5.29
C GLU A 538 3.58 -20.89 4.86
N GLN A 539 3.69 -21.11 3.55
CA GLN A 539 3.87 -22.44 2.98
C GLN A 539 4.86 -22.35 1.84
N LEU A 540 5.97 -23.08 1.98
CA LEU A 540 6.99 -23.17 0.94
C LEU A 540 6.94 -24.57 0.32
N LEU A 541 6.88 -24.62 -1.00
CA LEU A 541 6.96 -25.86 -1.77
C LEU A 541 8.18 -25.82 -2.69
N LEU A 542 8.93 -26.91 -2.73
CA LEU A 542 10.04 -27.13 -3.66
C LEU A 542 9.78 -28.38 -4.48
N GLY A 543 9.56 -28.24 -5.79
CA GLY A 543 9.25 -29.37 -6.68
C GLY A 543 8.01 -30.16 -6.24
N GLY A 544 7.04 -29.50 -5.60
CA GLY A 544 5.85 -30.12 -5.03
C GLY A 544 6.02 -30.72 -3.62
N ARG A 545 7.25 -30.81 -3.09
CA ARG A 545 7.50 -31.18 -1.69
C ARG A 545 7.32 -29.95 -0.80
N ARG A 546 6.43 -30.05 0.19
CA ARG A 546 6.33 -29.02 1.24
C ARG A 546 7.59 -29.02 2.11
N LEU A 547 8.17 -27.85 2.32
CA LEU A 547 9.32 -27.67 3.19
C LEU A 547 8.89 -27.49 4.66
N GLU A 548 9.74 -27.91 5.58
CA GLU A 548 9.52 -27.78 7.02
C GLU A 548 10.33 -26.62 7.63
N ARG A 549 9.64 -25.70 8.32
CA ARG A 549 10.30 -24.56 8.99
C ARG A 549 11.20 -25.05 10.12
N GLY A 550 12.39 -24.46 10.24
CA GLY A 550 13.41 -24.83 11.24
C GLY A 550 14.26 -26.04 10.84
N VAL A 551 13.85 -26.79 9.81
CA VAL A 551 14.61 -27.91 9.25
C VAL A 551 15.11 -27.57 7.84
N ASP A 552 14.19 -27.30 6.92
CA ASP A 552 14.48 -26.99 5.51
C ASP A 552 14.67 -25.48 5.27
N TYR A 553 14.04 -24.60 6.06
CA TYR A 553 14.13 -23.14 5.89
C TYR A 553 13.88 -22.38 7.20
N THR A 554 14.33 -21.11 7.23
CA THR A 554 13.99 -20.14 8.29
C THR A 554 13.44 -18.86 7.66
N ILE A 555 12.62 -18.12 8.40
CA ILE A 555 12.12 -16.80 8.02
C ILE A 555 12.58 -15.82 9.08
N SER A 556 13.26 -14.76 8.64
CA SER A 556 13.75 -13.64 9.46
C SER A 556 12.82 -12.44 9.40
#